data_AF-A0A533S070-F1
#
_entry.id   AF-A0A533S070-F1
#
_cell.length_a   1.000
_cell.length_b   1.000
_cell.length_c   1.000
_cell.angle_alpha   90.00
_cell.angle_beta   90.00
_cell.angle_gamma   90.00
#
_symmetry.space_group_name_H-M   'P 1'
#
loop_
_entity.id
_entity.type
_entity.pdbx_description
1 polymer ?
#
loop_
_entity_poly.entity_id
_entity_poly.type
_entity_poly.pdbx_seq_one_letter_code
_entity_poly.pdbx_strand_id
1 'polypeptide(L)'
;MAFSTNTSWEDQNYSEVPFIGKFLDTDSVQLIYSPDPLYTGQFVMISSRIIRNENGQHIGTAFGTTLTSMPWSLLTYAETLLPSARSYYYTNDKNLVGLDPDSRNVTGLEITSAQRASIDSLVDQGSSQLHIIQSTITGVESFALAKQIKEMQTYLIVSIPTETIYSQVQVFSPSTLIIFFTAIALVGLLIYFGVSRTIRPLESLSNISQQFSRGDWSQRAQVKTNDELGQLAFSYNQMADNLQDLYLSLEAKVEQRSHQLRTASEVALLATSGTNREEMIQQAVNLLKDRFGYFYSAIYMVDETGEYASLRAASTTDENLKIPLNLRIPVGSPVLLYTS
;
A
#
# COMPACT_ATOMS: atom_id res chain seq x y z
N MET A 1 67.47 50.34 -15.52
CA MET A 1 66.88 51.16 -16.60
C MET A 1 66.07 50.25 -17.49
N ALA A 2 64.78 50.52 -17.65
CA ALA A 2 63.98 49.91 -18.69
C ALA A 2 63.99 50.80 -19.93
N PHE A 3 63.99 50.18 -21.11
CA PHE A 3 63.76 50.86 -22.38
C PHE A 3 62.35 50.47 -22.83
N SER A 4 61.50 51.45 -23.10
CA SER A 4 60.08 51.24 -23.40
C SER A 4 59.67 51.97 -24.66
N THR A 5 58.72 51.41 -25.40
CA THR A 5 58.05 52.10 -26.51
C THR A 5 57.05 53.15 -26.04
N ASN A 6 56.76 53.19 -24.73
CA ASN A 6 55.98 54.23 -24.08
C ASN A 6 56.92 55.15 -23.29
N THR A 7 57.04 56.41 -23.70
CA THR A 7 57.93 57.41 -23.09
C THR A 7 57.61 57.72 -21.62
N SER A 8 56.37 57.49 -21.18
CA SER A 8 56.02 57.58 -19.75
C SER A 8 56.66 56.47 -18.89
N TRP A 9 57.30 55.47 -19.53
CA TRP A 9 57.98 54.35 -18.90
C TRP A 9 59.49 54.34 -19.13
N GLU A 10 60.08 55.45 -19.59
CA GLU A 10 61.54 55.60 -19.63
C GLU A 10 62.08 55.99 -18.23
N ASP A 11 63.32 55.61 -17.95
CA ASP A 11 64.09 55.91 -16.72
C ASP A 11 63.50 55.49 -15.35
N GLN A 12 62.29 54.94 -15.28
CA GLN A 12 61.72 54.39 -14.04
C GLN A 12 62.32 53.02 -13.64
N ASN A 13 62.34 52.73 -12.34
CA ASN A 13 62.80 51.45 -11.82
C ASN A 13 61.67 50.42 -11.68
N TYR A 14 61.41 49.66 -12.75
CA TYR A 14 60.36 48.64 -12.75
C TYR A 14 60.67 47.35 -11.98
N SER A 15 61.87 47.17 -11.42
CA SER A 15 62.14 46.03 -10.53
C SER A 15 61.33 46.09 -9.23
N GLU A 16 60.88 47.29 -8.85
CA GLU A 16 60.07 47.53 -7.64
C GLU A 16 58.56 47.43 -7.91
N VAL A 17 58.12 47.38 -9.17
CA VAL A 17 56.70 47.21 -9.51
C VAL A 17 56.29 45.75 -9.29
N PRO A 18 55.39 45.43 -8.33
CA PRO A 18 55.21 44.06 -7.85
C PRO A 18 54.75 43.04 -8.90
N PHE A 19 54.03 43.49 -9.94
CA PHE A 19 53.62 42.59 -11.01
C PHE A 19 54.74 42.37 -12.04
N ILE A 20 55.51 43.40 -12.41
CA ILE A 20 56.60 43.29 -13.40
C ILE A 20 57.74 42.44 -12.85
N GLY A 21 58.08 42.57 -11.56
CA GLY A 21 59.11 41.77 -10.90
C GLY A 21 58.92 40.26 -11.05
N LYS A 22 57.67 39.77 -11.17
CA LYS A 22 57.35 38.35 -11.38
C LYS A 22 57.70 37.83 -12.79
N PHE A 23 57.86 38.72 -13.76
CA PHE A 23 58.19 38.38 -15.15
C PHE A 23 59.67 38.57 -15.50
N LEU A 24 60.45 39.22 -14.62
CA LEU A 24 61.89 39.34 -14.79
C LEU A 24 62.53 37.94 -14.82
N ASP A 25 63.40 37.72 -15.79
CA ASP A 25 64.18 36.51 -16.01
C ASP A 25 63.33 35.24 -16.24
N THR A 26 62.12 35.44 -16.78
CA THR A 26 61.19 34.36 -17.18
C THR A 26 60.98 34.31 -18.69
N ASP A 27 60.61 33.12 -19.17
CA ASP A 27 59.97 32.92 -20.47
C ASP A 27 58.53 32.46 -20.20
N SER A 28 57.57 33.37 -20.27
CA SER A 28 56.18 33.08 -19.92
C SER A 28 55.18 33.97 -20.65
N VAL A 29 53.92 33.53 -20.68
CA VAL A 29 52.77 34.36 -21.09
C VAL A 29 51.68 34.13 -20.05
N GLN A 30 51.17 35.20 -19.46
CA GLN A 30 50.13 35.14 -18.42
C GLN A 30 49.07 36.21 -18.67
N LEU A 31 47.82 35.87 -18.35
CA LEU A 31 46.73 36.83 -18.26
C LEU A 31 46.57 37.28 -16.79
N ILE A 32 46.65 38.58 -16.56
CA ILE A 32 46.47 39.22 -15.25
C ILE A 32 45.31 40.23 -15.34
N TYR A 33 44.58 40.40 -14.25
CA TYR A 33 43.54 41.42 -14.12
C TYR A 33 43.94 42.50 -13.11
N SER A 34 43.71 43.77 -13.46
CA SER A 34 44.01 44.95 -12.65
C SER A 34 45.44 45.03 -12.06
N PRO A 35 46.52 44.85 -12.85
CA PRO A 35 47.87 45.01 -12.31
C PRO A 35 48.20 46.49 -12.02
N ASP A 36 48.14 46.85 -10.75
CA ASP A 36 48.48 48.18 -10.25
C ASP A 36 50.00 48.46 -10.27
N PRO A 37 50.42 49.72 -10.51
CA PRO A 37 49.59 50.92 -10.70
C PRO A 37 49.28 51.23 -12.18
N LEU A 38 49.67 50.35 -13.11
CA LEU A 38 49.75 50.70 -14.54
C LEU A 38 48.47 50.38 -15.33
N TYR A 39 47.67 49.40 -14.88
CA TYR A 39 46.50 48.90 -15.63
C TYR A 39 45.32 48.54 -14.71
N THR A 40 45.01 49.39 -13.75
CA THR A 40 43.88 49.22 -12.81
C THR A 40 42.57 48.95 -13.56
N GLY A 41 41.85 47.90 -13.16
CA GLY A 41 40.57 47.49 -13.76
C GLY A 41 40.63 46.86 -15.16
N GLN A 42 41.82 46.59 -15.71
CA GLN A 42 41.98 46.07 -17.08
C GLN A 42 42.56 44.66 -17.10
N PHE A 43 42.20 43.85 -18.10
CA PHE A 43 42.91 42.61 -18.40
C PHE A 43 44.17 42.92 -19.23
N VAL A 44 45.30 42.39 -18.79
CA VAL A 44 46.59 42.55 -19.45
C VAL A 44 47.17 41.17 -19.71
N MET A 45 47.42 40.86 -20.97
CA MET A 45 48.29 39.75 -21.32
C MET A 45 49.74 40.24 -21.24
N ILE A 46 50.52 39.64 -20.36
CA ILE A 46 51.94 39.93 -20.20
C ILE A 46 52.73 38.76 -20.77
N SER A 47 53.67 39.06 -21.66
CA SER A 47 54.59 38.12 -22.26
C SER A 47 56.02 38.50 -21.88
N SER A 48 56.85 37.52 -21.54
CA SER A 48 58.27 37.69 -21.21
C SER A 48 59.16 36.78 -22.04
N ARG A 49 60.35 37.28 -22.38
CA ARG A 49 61.41 36.55 -23.08
C ARG A 49 62.79 36.97 -22.55
N ILE A 50 63.56 35.98 -22.13
CA ILE A 50 64.94 36.16 -21.68
C ILE A 50 65.84 36.45 -22.88
N ILE A 51 66.50 37.61 -22.90
CA ILE A 51 67.50 37.98 -23.91
C ILE A 51 68.88 37.47 -23.48
N ARG A 52 69.55 36.76 -24.38
CA ARG A 52 70.91 36.25 -24.22
C ARG A 52 71.82 36.81 -25.30
N ASN A 53 73.10 36.98 -24.99
CA ASN A 53 74.11 37.31 -26.00
C ASN A 53 74.48 36.07 -26.83
N GLU A 54 75.32 36.26 -27.85
CA GLU A 54 75.84 35.18 -28.71
C GLU A 54 76.58 34.08 -27.93
N ASN A 55 77.09 34.40 -26.73
CA ASN A 55 77.75 33.47 -25.81
C ASN A 55 76.78 32.80 -24.81
N GLY A 56 75.45 32.99 -24.96
CA GLY A 56 74.40 32.42 -24.11
C GLY A 56 74.21 33.08 -22.74
N GLN A 57 75.02 34.09 -22.40
CA GLN A 57 74.94 34.85 -21.16
C GLN A 57 73.72 35.77 -21.15
N HIS A 58 73.02 35.85 -20.02
CA HIS A 58 71.87 36.72 -19.83
C HIS A 58 72.26 38.21 -19.94
N ILE A 59 71.52 38.98 -20.74
CA ILE A 59 71.67 40.45 -20.86
C ILE A 59 70.51 41.19 -20.19
N GLY A 60 69.31 40.61 -20.24
CA GLY A 60 68.09 41.19 -19.67
C GLY A 60 66.85 40.48 -20.18
N THR A 61 65.67 40.93 -19.76
CA THR A 61 64.39 40.36 -20.17
C THR A 61 63.59 41.37 -20.98
N ALA A 62 63.14 40.97 -22.18
CA ALA A 62 62.09 41.69 -22.89
C ALA A 62 60.74 41.31 -22.27
N PHE A 63 59.91 42.29 -21.96
CA PHE A 63 58.49 42.08 -21.65
C PHE A 63 57.62 42.87 -22.62
N GLY A 64 56.48 42.29 -22.99
CA GLY A 64 55.45 42.91 -23.82
C GLY A 64 54.10 42.80 -23.14
N THR A 65 53.44 43.93 -22.93
CA THR A 65 52.09 44.03 -22.37
C THR A 65 51.09 44.31 -23.47
N THR A 66 50.00 43.55 -23.50
CA THR A 66 48.90 43.74 -24.45
C THR A 66 47.59 43.86 -23.67
N LEU A 67 46.91 45.00 -23.81
CA LEU A 67 45.54 45.16 -23.31
C LEU A 67 44.64 44.19 -24.07
N THR A 68 43.85 43.42 -23.32
CA THR A 68 42.91 42.45 -23.87
C THR A 68 41.56 42.59 -23.18
N SER A 69 40.52 42.02 -23.76
CA SER A 69 39.19 41.98 -23.17
C SER A 69 38.69 40.54 -23.16
N MET A 70 38.36 40.04 -21.97
CA MET A 70 37.72 38.74 -21.85
C MET A 70 36.26 38.84 -22.34
N PRO A 71 35.76 37.87 -23.14
CA PRO A 71 34.40 37.94 -23.66
C PRO A 71 33.37 37.99 -22.52
N TRP A 72 32.63 39.10 -22.43
CA TRP A 72 31.54 39.25 -21.46
C TRP A 72 30.44 38.19 -21.64
N SER A 73 30.24 37.74 -22.89
CA SER A 73 29.31 36.66 -23.24
C SER A 73 29.62 35.35 -22.53
N LEU A 74 30.89 34.99 -22.30
CA LEU A 74 31.23 33.76 -21.56
C LEU A 74 30.89 33.88 -20.07
N LEU A 75 30.86 35.09 -19.50
CA LEU A 75 30.43 35.29 -18.13
C LEU A 75 28.90 35.15 -17.99
N THR A 76 28.15 35.68 -18.96
CA THR A 76 26.68 35.73 -18.90
C THR A 76 25.96 34.56 -19.58
N TYR A 77 26.62 33.76 -20.42
CA TYR A 77 25.97 32.65 -21.12
C TYR A 77 25.39 31.59 -20.16
N ALA A 78 26.03 31.34 -19.02
CA ALA A 78 25.47 30.45 -18.01
C ALA A 78 24.19 31.03 -17.38
N GLU A 79 24.14 32.34 -17.14
CA GLU A 79 22.96 33.04 -16.58
C GLU A 79 21.74 32.95 -17.52
N THR A 80 21.94 32.91 -18.84
CA THR A 80 20.82 32.80 -19.79
C THR A 80 20.19 31.40 -19.84
N LEU A 81 20.97 30.36 -19.52
CA LEU A 81 20.48 28.98 -19.42
C LEU A 81 19.90 28.68 -18.04
N LEU A 82 20.52 29.21 -16.99
CA LEU A 82 20.16 29.02 -15.58
C LEU A 82 20.36 30.34 -14.83
N PRO A 83 19.29 31.09 -14.48
CA PRO A 83 19.40 32.43 -13.87
C PRO A 83 20.21 32.51 -12.58
N SER A 84 20.30 31.40 -11.82
CA SER A 84 21.10 31.30 -10.60
C SER A 84 22.55 30.87 -10.85
N ALA A 85 22.92 30.47 -12.06
CA ALA A 85 24.31 30.19 -12.39
C ALA A 85 25.14 31.48 -12.33
N ARG A 86 26.42 31.35 -11.97
CA ARG A 86 27.40 32.44 -12.04
C ARG A 86 28.66 31.92 -12.70
N SER A 87 29.36 32.79 -13.40
CA SER A 87 30.58 32.45 -14.11
C SER A 87 31.71 33.40 -13.71
N TYR A 88 32.93 32.89 -13.71
CA TYR A 88 34.13 33.60 -13.29
C TYR A 88 35.32 33.19 -14.17
N TYR A 89 36.26 34.11 -14.37
CA TYR A 89 37.60 33.78 -14.84
C TYR A 89 38.54 33.59 -13.65
N TYR A 90 39.38 32.56 -13.69
CA TYR A 90 40.46 32.34 -12.74
C TYR A 90 41.79 32.51 -13.47
N THR A 91 42.45 33.64 -13.22
CA THR A 91 43.65 34.10 -13.91
C THR A 91 44.93 33.44 -13.36
N ASN A 92 46.02 33.56 -14.11
CA ASN A 92 47.29 32.88 -13.81
C ASN A 92 47.89 33.27 -12.45
N ASP A 93 47.60 34.47 -11.97
CA ASP A 93 48.02 35.02 -10.69
C ASP A 93 47.10 34.64 -9.50
N LYS A 94 46.18 33.68 -9.71
CA LYS A 94 45.22 33.16 -8.72
C LYS A 94 44.19 34.18 -8.21
N ASN A 95 43.86 35.13 -9.08
CA ASN A 95 42.75 36.05 -8.88
C ASN A 95 41.48 35.51 -9.55
N LEU A 96 40.33 35.71 -8.90
CA LEU A 96 39.03 35.39 -9.44
C LEU A 96 38.39 36.67 -9.96
N VAL A 97 37.92 36.66 -11.20
CA VAL A 97 37.37 37.84 -11.87
C VAL A 97 35.98 37.50 -12.38
N GLY A 98 34.98 38.23 -11.92
CA GLY A 98 33.57 37.96 -12.20
C GLY A 98 32.81 39.21 -12.60
N LEU A 99 31.49 39.09 -12.65
CA LEU A 99 30.60 40.24 -12.71
C LEU A 99 30.23 40.68 -11.30
N ASP A 100 30.37 41.97 -11.03
CA ASP A 100 29.81 42.60 -9.84
C ASP A 100 28.27 42.45 -9.83
N PRO A 101 27.63 42.04 -8.71
CA PRO A 101 26.18 41.76 -8.69
C PRO A 101 25.31 42.96 -9.08
N ASP A 102 25.71 44.17 -8.66
CA ASP A 102 24.89 45.37 -8.79
C ASP A 102 25.19 46.14 -10.08
N SER A 103 26.46 46.44 -10.33
CA SER A 103 26.88 47.22 -11.51
C SER A 103 27.03 46.37 -12.78
N ARG A 104 27.09 45.04 -12.67
CA ARG A 104 27.37 44.08 -13.75
C ARG A 104 28.65 44.36 -14.54
N ASN A 105 29.55 45.19 -13.98
CA ASN A 105 30.89 45.40 -14.50
C ASN A 105 31.79 44.22 -14.16
N VAL A 106 32.84 44.02 -14.96
CA VAL A 106 33.86 43.02 -14.66
C VAL A 106 34.73 43.55 -13.51
N THR A 107 34.87 42.77 -12.44
CA THR A 107 35.68 43.12 -11.27
C THR A 107 36.44 41.93 -10.72
N GLY A 108 37.55 42.20 -10.03
CA GLY A 108 38.22 41.22 -9.18
C GLY A 108 37.35 40.95 -7.96
N LEU A 109 37.18 39.67 -7.63
CA LEU A 109 36.42 39.22 -6.47
C LEU A 109 37.40 38.77 -5.38
N GLU A 110 37.27 39.36 -4.20
CA GLU A 110 38.04 38.94 -3.03
C GLU A 110 37.64 37.52 -2.61
N ILE A 111 38.65 36.63 -2.51
CA ILE A 111 38.45 35.22 -2.15
C ILE A 111 39.22 34.88 -0.88
N THR A 112 38.55 34.19 0.04
CA THR A 112 39.20 33.66 1.24
C THR A 112 40.21 32.58 0.87
N SER A 113 41.19 32.34 1.75
CA SER A 113 42.18 31.26 1.56
C SER A 113 41.54 29.88 1.40
N ALA A 114 40.39 29.64 2.05
CA ALA A 114 39.62 28.40 1.90
C ALA A 114 38.99 28.28 0.51
N GLN A 115 38.31 29.33 0.03
CA GLN A 115 37.75 29.36 -1.33
C GLN A 115 38.85 29.22 -2.40
N ARG A 116 39.99 29.90 -2.23
CA ARG A 116 41.14 29.76 -3.14
C ARG A 116 41.66 28.33 -3.19
N ALA A 117 41.80 27.65 -2.05
CA ALA A 117 42.21 26.25 -2.00
C ALA A 117 41.19 25.31 -2.68
N SER A 118 39.89 25.55 -2.52
CA SER A 118 38.84 24.79 -3.22
C SER A 118 38.86 25.01 -4.74
N ILE A 119 39.12 26.24 -5.19
CA ILE A 119 39.22 26.59 -6.61
C ILE A 119 40.48 26.01 -7.23
N ASP A 120 41.64 26.12 -6.57
CA ASP A 120 42.89 25.47 -6.98
C ASP A 120 42.67 23.95 -7.12
N SER A 121 42.04 23.31 -6.12
CA SER A 121 41.72 21.88 -6.18
C SER A 121 40.80 21.49 -7.34
N LEU A 122 39.78 22.30 -7.65
CA LEU A 122 38.89 22.10 -8.80
C LEU A 122 39.65 22.21 -10.15
N VAL A 123 40.62 23.11 -10.21
CA VAL A 123 41.46 23.35 -11.39
C VAL A 123 42.47 22.20 -11.59
N ASP A 124 43.15 21.79 -10.51
CA ASP A 124 44.20 20.77 -10.51
C ASP A 124 43.67 19.36 -10.75
N GLN A 125 42.50 19.01 -10.19
CA GLN A 125 41.87 17.69 -10.38
C GLN A 125 41.24 17.48 -11.78
N GLY A 126 41.26 18.52 -12.61
CA GLY A 126 40.90 18.45 -14.02
C GLY A 126 39.48 18.92 -14.33
N SER A 127 39.38 19.65 -15.45
CA SER A 127 38.21 20.40 -15.95
C SER A 127 36.94 19.60 -16.32
N SER A 128 36.78 18.39 -15.79
CA SER A 128 35.85 17.38 -16.30
C SER A 128 34.97 16.74 -15.22
N GLN A 129 35.18 17.09 -13.94
CA GLN A 129 34.38 16.58 -12.82
C GLN A 129 33.68 17.71 -12.06
N LEU A 130 32.42 17.47 -11.69
CA LEU A 130 31.61 18.38 -10.91
C LEU A 130 32.09 18.37 -9.45
N HIS A 131 32.50 19.52 -8.93
CA HIS A 131 32.89 19.68 -7.53
C HIS A 131 31.88 20.55 -6.78
N ILE A 132 31.79 20.41 -5.46
CA ILE A 132 31.09 21.36 -4.60
C ILE A 132 32.12 22.36 -4.08
N ILE A 133 31.90 23.65 -4.34
CA ILE A 133 32.70 24.76 -3.80
C ILE A 133 31.77 25.74 -3.07
N GLN A 134 32.31 26.52 -2.14
CA GLN A 134 31.56 27.67 -1.62
C GLN A 134 31.62 28.81 -2.64
N SER A 135 30.45 29.32 -3.04
CA SER A 135 30.30 30.48 -3.93
C SER A 135 31.08 31.68 -3.39
N THR A 136 31.83 32.35 -4.26
CA THR A 136 32.57 33.55 -3.90
C THR A 136 31.65 34.72 -3.55
N ILE A 137 30.57 34.92 -4.32
CA ILE A 137 29.66 36.06 -4.16
C ILE A 137 28.66 35.82 -3.03
N THR A 138 28.11 34.61 -2.90
CA THR A 138 26.99 34.33 -1.98
C THR A 138 27.39 33.54 -0.73
N GLY A 139 28.60 32.97 -0.68
CA GLY A 139 29.05 32.09 0.40
C GLY A 139 28.38 30.71 0.45
N VAL A 140 27.32 30.49 -0.33
CA VAL A 140 26.55 29.23 -0.34
C VAL A 140 27.25 28.16 -1.16
N GLU A 141 27.14 26.90 -0.74
CA GLU A 141 27.60 25.74 -1.50
C GLU A 141 27.01 25.75 -2.92
N SER A 142 27.87 25.52 -3.90
CA SER A 142 27.55 25.56 -5.32
C SER A 142 28.28 24.43 -6.03
N PHE A 143 27.59 23.75 -6.94
CA PHE A 143 28.24 22.85 -7.88
C PHE A 143 29.00 23.66 -8.91
N ALA A 144 30.29 23.37 -9.11
CA ALA A 144 31.13 24.09 -10.04
C ALA A 144 31.90 23.18 -11.01
N LEU A 145 32.14 23.73 -12.19
CA LEU A 145 32.98 23.18 -13.25
C LEU A 145 33.97 24.25 -13.70
N ALA A 146 35.25 23.92 -13.75
CA ALA A 146 36.28 24.75 -14.36
C ALA A 146 36.59 24.24 -15.77
N LYS A 147 36.86 25.14 -16.73
CA LYS A 147 37.32 24.80 -18.08
C LYS A 147 38.47 25.68 -18.51
N GLN A 148 39.61 25.08 -18.87
CA GLN A 148 40.78 25.83 -19.31
C GLN A 148 40.59 26.42 -20.71
N ILE A 149 40.89 27.72 -20.85
CA ILE A 149 41.07 28.44 -22.12
C ILE A 149 42.59 28.42 -22.39
N LYS A 150 43.03 27.47 -23.22
CA LYS A 150 44.46 27.10 -23.34
C LYS A 150 45.33 28.24 -23.85
N GLU A 151 44.79 29.02 -24.78
CA GLU A 151 45.45 30.13 -25.48
C GLU A 151 45.84 31.27 -24.51
N MET A 152 45.12 31.39 -23.40
CA MET A 152 45.31 32.43 -22.38
C MET A 152 45.74 31.86 -21.03
N GLN A 153 45.92 30.54 -20.92
CA GLN A 153 46.22 29.78 -19.69
C GLN A 153 45.28 30.09 -18.49
N THR A 154 44.08 30.60 -18.75
CA THR A 154 43.07 30.97 -17.74
C THR A 154 41.96 29.92 -17.67
N TYR A 155 41.19 29.88 -16.59
CA TYR A 155 40.06 28.97 -16.44
C TYR A 155 38.73 29.73 -16.37
N LEU A 156 37.75 29.29 -17.16
CA LEU A 156 36.35 29.68 -16.99
C LEU A 156 35.70 28.74 -15.97
N ILE A 157 35.29 29.27 -14.82
CA ILE A 157 34.57 28.54 -13.78
C ILE A 157 33.09 28.90 -13.88
N VAL A 158 32.22 27.90 -13.94
CA VAL A 158 30.76 28.08 -13.86
C VAL A 158 30.26 27.39 -12.61
N SER A 159 29.49 28.08 -11.78
CA SER A 159 28.95 27.59 -10.51
C SER A 159 27.42 27.76 -10.42
N ILE A 160 26.72 26.78 -9.86
CA ILE A 160 25.26 26.80 -9.64
C ILE A 160 24.99 26.49 -8.15
N PRO A 161 24.27 27.35 -7.39
CA PRO A 161 23.93 27.10 -6.00
C PRO A 161 23.17 25.78 -5.80
N THR A 162 23.61 24.96 -4.85
CA THR A 162 23.01 23.65 -4.57
C THR A 162 21.54 23.79 -4.17
N GLU A 163 21.21 24.83 -3.42
CA GLU A 163 19.86 25.22 -3.03
C GLU A 163 18.89 25.48 -4.21
N THR A 164 19.38 25.98 -5.37
CA THR A 164 18.53 26.14 -6.57
C THR A 164 18.16 24.79 -7.18
N ILE A 165 19.00 23.77 -7.01
CA ILE A 165 18.73 22.40 -7.48
C ILE A 165 17.83 21.69 -6.46
N TYR A 166 18.14 21.77 -5.16
CA TYR A 166 17.35 21.10 -4.12
C TYR A 166 15.95 21.69 -3.93
N SER A 167 15.75 23.00 -4.13
CA SER A 167 14.42 23.63 -4.08
C SER A 167 13.47 23.08 -5.15
N GLN A 168 13.99 22.70 -6.32
CA GLN A 168 13.19 22.04 -7.38
C GLN A 168 12.88 20.57 -7.07
N VAL A 169 13.63 19.93 -6.16
CA VAL A 169 13.51 18.49 -5.80
C VAL A 169 12.69 18.30 -4.50
N GLN A 170 11.97 19.32 -4.02
CA GLN A 170 11.12 19.28 -2.80
C GLN A 170 9.86 18.38 -2.88
N VAL A 171 9.82 17.41 -3.80
CA VAL A 171 8.76 16.38 -3.88
C VAL A 171 8.71 15.51 -2.60
N PHE A 172 9.83 15.40 -1.88
CA PHE A 172 9.93 14.81 -0.54
C PHE A 172 9.71 15.81 0.60
N SER A 173 8.81 16.77 0.43
CA SER A 173 8.31 17.60 1.54
C SER A 173 7.79 16.73 2.70
N PRO A 174 7.97 17.13 3.98
CA PRO A 174 7.33 16.48 5.12
C PRO A 174 5.80 16.32 4.97
N SER A 175 5.14 17.21 4.21
CA SER A 175 3.71 17.08 3.89
C SER A 175 3.38 15.81 3.10
N THR A 176 4.26 15.35 2.19
CA THR A 176 4.08 14.10 1.43
C THR A 176 4.06 12.89 2.36
N LEU A 177 4.95 12.86 3.36
CA LEU A 177 4.97 11.79 4.38
C LEU A 177 3.72 11.84 5.27
N ILE A 178 3.30 13.02 5.72
CA ILE A 178 2.07 13.18 6.51
C ILE A 178 0.87 12.66 5.72
N ILE A 179 0.69 13.08 4.46
CA ILE A 179 -0.41 12.62 3.60
C ILE A 179 -0.38 11.09 3.42
N PHE A 180 0.79 10.51 3.20
CA PHE A 180 0.98 9.06 3.05
C PHE A 180 0.55 8.29 4.32
N PHE A 181 1.05 8.69 5.49
CA PHE A 181 0.66 8.04 6.75
C PHE A 181 -0.82 8.29 7.12
N THR A 182 -1.36 9.47 6.83
CA THR A 182 -2.80 9.74 7.00
C THR A 182 -3.66 8.86 6.09
N ALA A 183 -3.26 8.66 4.82
CA ALA A 183 -3.97 7.76 3.90
C ALA A 183 -3.95 6.31 4.40
N ILE A 184 -2.81 5.80 4.88
CA ILE A 184 -2.70 4.47 5.49
C ILE A 184 -3.60 4.36 6.73
N ALA A 185 -3.58 5.37 7.61
CA ALA A 185 -4.41 5.38 8.81
C ALA A 185 -5.91 5.38 8.47
N LEU A 186 -6.34 6.14 7.46
CA LEU A 186 -7.73 6.15 6.98
C LEU A 186 -8.15 4.81 6.39
N VAL A 187 -7.31 4.16 5.57
CA VAL A 187 -7.59 2.82 5.04
C VAL A 187 -7.69 1.78 6.18
N GLY A 188 -6.77 1.81 7.14
CA GLY A 188 -6.81 0.94 8.31
C GLY A 188 -8.08 1.14 9.16
N LEU A 189 -8.50 2.40 9.34
CA LEU A 189 -9.73 2.76 10.05
C LEU A 189 -10.98 2.23 9.31
N LEU A 190 -11.06 2.39 7.98
CA LEU A 190 -12.16 1.86 7.17
C LEU A 190 -12.26 0.33 7.25
N ILE A 191 -11.13 -0.37 7.16
CA ILE A 191 -11.07 -1.84 7.32
C ILE A 191 -11.55 -2.24 8.71
N TYR A 192 -11.07 -1.57 9.76
CA TYR A 192 -11.48 -1.84 11.14
C TYR A 192 -12.99 -1.67 11.36
N PHE A 193 -13.59 -0.59 10.83
CA PHE A 193 -15.04 -0.37 10.92
C PHE A 193 -15.83 -1.39 10.08
N GLY A 194 -15.40 -1.73 8.86
CA GLY A 194 -16.05 -2.74 8.03
C GLY A 194 -16.04 -4.14 8.67
N VAL A 195 -14.89 -4.56 9.21
CA VAL A 195 -14.77 -5.84 9.92
C VAL A 195 -15.66 -5.87 11.17
N SER A 196 -15.63 -4.80 11.98
CA SER A 196 -16.32 -4.77 13.28
C SER A 196 -17.84 -4.60 13.16
N ARG A 197 -18.34 -3.84 12.18
CA ARG A 197 -19.79 -3.57 12.00
C ARG A 197 -20.48 -4.48 10.97
N THR A 198 -19.77 -5.00 9.97
CA THR A 198 -20.41 -5.79 8.90
C THR A 198 -20.00 -7.27 8.96
N ILE A 199 -18.70 -7.57 8.93
CA ILE A 199 -18.22 -8.95 8.76
C ILE A 199 -18.45 -9.78 10.03
N ARG A 200 -18.07 -9.28 11.21
CA ARG A 200 -18.23 -10.03 12.48
C ARG A 200 -19.70 -10.35 12.82
N PRO A 201 -20.68 -9.45 12.68
CA PRO A 201 -22.09 -9.80 12.90
C PRO A 201 -22.61 -10.87 11.92
N LEU A 202 -22.23 -10.80 10.63
CA LEU A 202 -22.60 -11.81 9.63
C LEU A 202 -22.01 -13.19 9.95
N GLU A 203 -20.73 -13.25 10.32
CA GLU A 203 -20.05 -14.48 10.75
C GLU A 203 -20.72 -15.07 12.01
N SER A 204 -21.03 -14.22 13.00
CA SER A 204 -21.75 -14.63 14.21
C SER A 204 -23.14 -15.19 13.88
N LEU A 205 -23.89 -14.55 13.00
CA LEU A 205 -25.23 -15.02 12.59
C LEU A 205 -25.15 -16.33 11.80
N SER A 206 -24.15 -16.50 10.94
CA SER A 206 -23.90 -17.75 10.22
C SER A 206 -23.59 -18.90 11.18
N ASN A 207 -22.68 -18.69 12.14
CA ASN A 207 -22.32 -19.68 13.15
C ASN A 207 -23.51 -20.06 14.06
N ILE A 208 -24.36 -19.08 14.42
CA ILE A 208 -25.59 -19.32 15.18
C ILE A 208 -26.59 -20.15 14.35
N SER A 209 -26.79 -19.80 13.08
CA SER A 209 -27.66 -20.54 12.16
C SER A 209 -27.20 -21.99 11.93
N GLN A 210 -25.88 -22.22 11.88
CA GLN A 210 -25.29 -23.57 11.77
C GLN A 210 -25.44 -24.42 13.04
N GLN A 211 -25.47 -23.81 14.22
CA GLN A 211 -25.72 -24.53 15.47
C GLN A 211 -27.21 -24.88 15.60
N PHE A 212 -28.08 -23.94 15.25
CA PHE A 212 -29.52 -24.15 15.21
C PHE A 212 -29.92 -25.28 14.25
N SER A 213 -29.36 -25.32 13.03
CA SER A 213 -29.63 -26.40 12.07
C SER A 213 -29.06 -27.78 12.48
N ARG A 214 -28.15 -27.83 13.45
CA ARG A 214 -27.65 -29.07 14.07
C ARG A 214 -28.49 -29.54 15.26
N GLY A 215 -29.58 -28.84 15.59
CA GLY A 215 -30.53 -29.21 16.64
C GLY A 215 -30.37 -28.45 17.96
N ASP A 216 -29.52 -27.42 18.03
CA ASP A 216 -29.52 -26.49 19.17
C ASP A 216 -30.53 -25.36 18.95
N TRP A 217 -31.81 -25.70 19.16
CA TRP A 217 -32.95 -24.79 18.99
C TRP A 217 -32.95 -23.61 19.99
N SER A 218 -32.07 -23.62 21.01
CA SER A 218 -31.97 -22.54 21.99
C SER A 218 -31.23 -21.29 21.49
N GLN A 219 -30.47 -21.43 20.39
CA GLN A 219 -29.60 -20.37 19.87
C GLN A 219 -30.39 -19.17 19.33
N ARG A 220 -29.94 -17.96 19.67
CA ARG A 220 -30.52 -16.67 19.22
C ARG A 220 -29.42 -15.68 18.85
N ALA A 221 -29.67 -14.89 17.81
CA ALA A 221 -28.80 -13.83 17.33
C ALA A 221 -28.88 -12.59 18.23
N GLN A 222 -27.73 -11.99 18.56
CA GLN A 222 -27.68 -10.72 19.29
C GLN A 222 -27.93 -9.55 18.32
N VAL A 223 -29.05 -8.85 18.50
CA VAL A 223 -29.36 -7.60 17.77
C VAL A 223 -28.51 -6.47 18.36
N LYS A 224 -27.44 -6.07 17.66
CA LYS A 224 -26.46 -5.06 18.13
C LYS A 224 -26.55 -3.71 17.44
N THR A 225 -27.25 -3.64 16.31
CA THR A 225 -27.32 -2.49 15.42
C THR A 225 -28.77 -2.22 15.04
N ASN A 226 -29.07 -0.97 14.66
CA ASN A 226 -30.39 -0.56 14.15
C ASN A 226 -30.31 -0.36 12.63
N ASP A 227 -29.73 -1.34 11.94
CA ASP A 227 -29.50 -1.38 10.49
C ASP A 227 -30.05 -2.70 9.91
N GLU A 228 -29.78 -2.95 8.62
CA GLU A 228 -30.23 -4.16 7.91
C GLU A 228 -29.71 -5.46 8.56
N LEU A 229 -28.53 -5.43 9.19
CA LEU A 229 -27.98 -6.58 9.91
C LEU A 229 -28.68 -6.82 11.24
N GLY A 230 -29.05 -5.74 11.94
CA GLY A 230 -29.91 -5.79 13.12
C GLY A 230 -31.30 -6.33 12.80
N GLN A 231 -31.90 -5.85 11.72
CA GLN A 231 -33.19 -6.35 11.23
C GLN A 231 -33.12 -7.82 10.82
N LEU A 232 -32.04 -8.24 10.15
CA LEU A 232 -31.81 -9.64 9.79
C LEU A 232 -31.67 -10.55 11.03
N ALA A 233 -30.93 -10.10 12.06
CA ALA A 233 -30.82 -10.81 13.33
C ALA A 233 -32.17 -10.91 14.06
N PHE A 234 -33.01 -9.87 13.99
CA PHE A 234 -34.37 -9.88 14.54
C PHE A 234 -35.28 -10.87 13.79
N SER A 235 -35.30 -10.83 12.46
CA SER A 235 -36.07 -11.78 11.64
C SER A 235 -35.60 -13.23 11.81
N TYR A 236 -34.30 -13.46 11.99
CA TYR A 236 -33.75 -14.77 12.36
C TYR A 236 -34.32 -15.25 13.70
N ASN A 237 -34.36 -14.40 14.73
CA ASN A 237 -34.90 -14.77 16.03
C ASN A 237 -36.39 -15.11 15.95
N GLN A 238 -37.20 -14.33 15.22
CA GLN A 238 -38.61 -14.66 14.99
C GLN A 238 -38.79 -16.02 14.29
N MET A 239 -37.96 -16.34 13.30
CA MET A 239 -37.96 -17.66 12.66
C MET A 239 -37.58 -18.76 13.65
N ALA A 240 -36.57 -18.53 14.49
CA ALA A 240 -36.10 -19.48 15.49
C ALA A 240 -37.16 -19.77 16.58
N ASP A 241 -37.85 -18.74 17.07
CA ASP A 241 -38.96 -18.86 18.02
C ASP A 241 -40.11 -19.68 17.42
N ASN A 242 -40.58 -19.33 16.23
CA ASN A 242 -41.66 -20.05 15.54
C ASN A 242 -41.31 -21.53 15.28
N LEU A 243 -40.07 -21.84 14.94
CA LEU A 243 -39.61 -23.22 14.73
C LEU A 243 -39.50 -24.01 16.04
N GLN A 244 -39.07 -23.36 17.13
CA GLN A 244 -39.01 -23.99 18.45
C GLN A 244 -40.42 -24.29 18.99
N ASP A 245 -41.36 -23.34 18.86
CA ASP A 245 -42.77 -23.55 19.25
C ASP A 245 -43.42 -24.66 18.42
N LEU A 246 -43.15 -24.70 17.10
CA LEU A 246 -43.62 -25.78 16.23
C LEU A 246 -43.07 -27.14 16.68
N TYR A 247 -41.78 -27.23 17.01
CA TYR A 247 -41.14 -28.45 17.50
C TYR A 247 -41.76 -28.93 18.83
N LEU A 248 -41.88 -28.04 19.83
CA LEU A 248 -42.49 -28.36 21.12
C LEU A 248 -43.96 -28.79 20.97
N SER A 249 -44.72 -28.16 20.08
CA SER A 249 -46.11 -28.55 19.80
C SER A 249 -46.21 -29.93 19.14
N LEU A 250 -45.24 -30.29 18.29
CA LEU A 250 -45.16 -31.60 17.65
C LEU A 250 -44.78 -32.69 18.67
N GLU A 251 -43.81 -32.41 19.53
CA GLU A 251 -43.36 -33.31 20.60
C GLU A 251 -44.50 -33.61 21.59
N ALA A 252 -45.19 -32.59 22.09
CA ALA A 252 -46.36 -32.76 22.96
C ALA A 252 -47.49 -33.57 22.29
N LYS A 253 -47.69 -33.39 20.98
CA LYS A 253 -48.70 -34.15 20.20
C LYS A 253 -48.29 -35.60 19.96
N VAL A 254 -47.00 -35.88 19.82
CA VAL A 254 -46.43 -37.24 19.75
C VAL A 254 -46.54 -37.93 21.10
N GLU A 255 -46.22 -37.24 22.20
CA GLU A 255 -46.39 -37.75 23.57
C GLU A 255 -47.86 -38.06 23.86
N GLN A 256 -48.77 -37.13 23.60
CA GLN A 256 -50.22 -37.34 23.78
C GLN A 256 -50.72 -38.56 23.00
N ARG A 257 -50.31 -38.72 21.73
CA ARG A 257 -50.67 -39.90 20.92
C ARG A 257 -50.07 -41.19 21.47
N SER A 258 -48.83 -41.14 21.96
CA SER A 258 -48.14 -42.29 22.56
C SER A 258 -48.81 -42.72 23.88
N HIS A 259 -49.21 -41.77 24.72
CA HIS A 259 -49.99 -42.03 25.92
C HIS A 259 -51.36 -42.63 25.57
N GLN A 260 -52.09 -42.05 24.59
CA GLN A 260 -53.37 -42.59 24.14
C GLN A 260 -53.25 -44.00 23.55
N LEU A 261 -52.16 -44.31 22.85
CA LEU A 261 -51.84 -45.67 22.39
C LEU A 261 -51.60 -46.62 23.56
N ARG A 262 -50.81 -46.20 24.55
CA ARG A 262 -50.51 -46.99 25.74
C ARG A 262 -51.76 -47.29 26.56
N THR A 263 -52.55 -46.28 26.92
CA THR A 263 -53.80 -46.47 27.69
C THR A 263 -54.79 -47.35 26.92
N ALA A 264 -54.92 -47.19 25.60
CA ALA A 264 -55.77 -48.06 24.79
C ALA A 264 -55.28 -49.52 24.79
N SER A 265 -53.96 -49.75 24.75
CA SER A 265 -53.35 -51.08 24.86
C SER A 265 -53.55 -51.70 26.25
N GLU A 266 -53.39 -50.93 27.32
CA GLU A 266 -53.61 -51.37 28.70
C GLU A 266 -55.09 -51.74 28.93
N VAL A 267 -56.04 -50.92 28.46
CA VAL A 267 -57.48 -51.24 28.51
C VAL A 267 -57.81 -52.47 27.66
N ALA A 268 -57.23 -52.61 26.47
CA ALA A 268 -57.40 -53.79 25.63
C ALA A 268 -56.92 -55.07 26.33
N LEU A 269 -55.77 -55.02 27.00
CA LEU A 269 -55.19 -56.15 27.74
C LEU A 269 -56.04 -56.54 28.97
N LEU A 270 -56.67 -55.56 29.64
CA LEU A 270 -57.60 -55.77 30.76
C LEU A 270 -59.01 -56.20 30.32
N ALA A 271 -59.38 -55.97 29.06
CA ALA A 271 -60.62 -56.43 28.44
C ALA A 271 -60.48 -57.88 27.93
N THR A 272 -59.30 -58.24 27.42
CA THR A 272 -58.81 -59.63 27.55
C THR A 272 -58.52 -59.95 29.02
N SER A 273 -58.17 -61.19 29.36
CA SER A 273 -57.90 -61.64 30.75
C SER A 273 -59.13 -61.73 31.68
N GLY A 274 -60.25 -61.07 31.37
CA GLY A 274 -61.53 -61.30 32.04
C GLY A 274 -62.05 -62.73 31.82
N THR A 275 -62.70 -63.33 32.82
CA THR A 275 -62.86 -64.79 32.94
C THR A 275 -63.77 -65.49 31.90
N ASN A 276 -64.28 -64.78 30.88
CA ASN A 276 -65.17 -65.32 29.86
C ASN A 276 -64.49 -65.33 28.47
N ARG A 277 -64.06 -66.52 28.03
CA ARG A 277 -63.23 -66.72 26.83
C ARG A 277 -63.88 -66.20 25.56
N GLU A 278 -65.18 -66.43 25.39
CA GLU A 278 -65.96 -66.02 24.23
C GLU A 278 -66.07 -64.48 24.14
N GLU A 279 -66.31 -63.81 25.27
CA GLU A 279 -66.37 -62.33 25.33
C GLU A 279 -65.00 -61.70 25.06
N MET A 280 -63.91 -62.25 25.61
CA MET A 280 -62.55 -61.78 25.34
C MET A 280 -62.22 -61.80 23.84
N ILE A 281 -62.56 -62.88 23.14
CA ILE A 281 -62.25 -63.03 21.70
C ILE A 281 -63.09 -62.03 20.89
N GLN A 282 -64.37 -61.82 21.23
CA GLN A 282 -65.22 -60.84 20.56
C GLN A 282 -64.76 -59.38 20.82
N GLN A 283 -64.34 -59.06 22.04
CA GLN A 283 -63.80 -57.75 22.38
C GLN A 283 -62.46 -57.48 21.67
N ALA A 284 -61.55 -58.47 21.59
CA ALA A 284 -60.30 -58.33 20.86
C ALA A 284 -60.52 -58.00 19.37
N VAL A 285 -61.52 -58.62 18.73
CA VAL A 285 -61.86 -58.34 17.34
C VAL A 285 -62.49 -56.94 17.18
N ASN A 286 -63.39 -56.53 18.07
CA ASN A 286 -63.91 -55.16 18.08
C ASN A 286 -62.79 -54.12 18.22
N LEU A 287 -61.85 -54.35 19.14
CA LEU A 287 -60.69 -53.48 19.37
C LEU A 287 -59.77 -53.39 18.15
N LEU A 288 -59.52 -54.51 17.45
CA LEU A 288 -58.74 -54.50 16.21
C LEU A 288 -59.41 -53.65 15.12
N LYS A 289 -60.74 -53.77 14.97
CA LYS A 289 -61.52 -52.94 14.05
C LYS A 289 -61.40 -51.47 14.40
N ASP A 290 -61.82 -51.10 15.61
CA ASP A 290 -61.99 -49.71 16.03
C ASP A 290 -60.65 -48.96 16.18
N ARG A 291 -59.57 -49.67 16.56
CA ARG A 291 -58.26 -49.04 16.78
C ARG A 291 -57.42 -48.89 15.53
N PHE A 292 -57.47 -49.84 14.61
CA PHE A 292 -56.67 -49.83 13.38
C PHE A 292 -57.46 -49.37 12.15
N GLY A 293 -58.77 -49.13 12.29
CA GLY A 293 -59.63 -48.67 11.20
C GLY A 293 -59.91 -49.75 10.15
N TYR A 294 -59.83 -51.03 10.52
CA TYR A 294 -60.11 -52.13 9.61
C TYR A 294 -61.61 -52.21 9.31
N PHE A 295 -61.98 -52.35 8.04
CA PHE A 295 -63.38 -52.54 7.61
C PHE A 295 -64.01 -53.83 8.17
N TYR A 296 -63.19 -54.87 8.29
CA TYR A 296 -63.56 -56.18 8.81
C TYR A 296 -62.37 -56.78 9.55
N SER A 297 -62.64 -57.38 10.70
CA SER A 297 -61.68 -58.17 11.47
C SER A 297 -62.39 -59.43 11.95
N ALA A 298 -61.66 -60.53 12.03
CA ALA A 298 -62.18 -61.80 12.50
C ALA A 298 -61.09 -62.67 13.10
N ILE A 299 -61.46 -63.47 14.11
CA ILE A 299 -60.64 -64.54 14.65
C ILE A 299 -61.30 -65.86 14.28
N TYR A 300 -60.54 -66.70 13.58
CA TYR A 300 -60.87 -68.10 13.34
C TYR A 300 -60.02 -68.98 14.26
N MET A 301 -60.60 -70.04 14.82
CA MET A 301 -59.83 -71.12 15.46
C MET A 301 -59.87 -72.36 14.59
N VAL A 302 -58.69 -72.89 14.29
CA VAL A 302 -58.50 -74.17 13.58
C VAL A 302 -58.89 -75.31 14.51
N ASP A 303 -59.49 -76.37 13.95
CA ASP A 303 -59.79 -77.60 14.69
C ASP A 303 -58.56 -78.47 14.96
N GLU A 304 -58.70 -79.45 15.85
CA GLU A 304 -57.62 -80.36 16.28
C GLU A 304 -57.03 -81.19 15.11
N THR A 305 -57.80 -81.36 14.04
CA THR A 305 -57.40 -82.01 12.79
C THR A 305 -56.58 -81.13 11.85
N GLY A 306 -56.58 -79.81 12.05
CA GLY A 306 -55.87 -78.86 11.19
C GLY A 306 -56.56 -78.58 9.84
N GLU A 307 -57.67 -79.25 9.53
CA GLU A 307 -58.31 -79.20 8.21
C GLU A 307 -59.25 -78.00 8.05
N TYR A 308 -59.93 -77.56 9.12
CA TYR A 308 -60.88 -76.44 9.02
C TYR A 308 -60.68 -75.36 10.10
N ALA A 309 -60.82 -74.11 9.67
CA ALA A 309 -60.88 -72.93 10.50
C ALA A 309 -62.35 -72.55 10.77
N SER A 310 -62.74 -72.52 12.04
CA SER A 310 -64.07 -72.09 12.50
C SER A 310 -64.05 -70.62 12.92
N LEU A 311 -64.98 -69.81 12.42
CA LEU A 311 -65.14 -68.43 12.88
C LEU A 311 -65.54 -68.41 14.36
N ARG A 312 -64.86 -67.59 15.18
CA ARG A 312 -65.13 -67.47 16.62
C ARG A 312 -65.59 -66.07 17.04
N ALA A 313 -65.08 -65.05 16.36
CA ALA A 313 -65.57 -63.69 16.48
C ALA A 313 -65.32 -62.92 15.19
N ALA A 314 -66.19 -61.97 14.90
CA ALA A 314 -66.02 -61.03 13.81
C ALA A 314 -66.52 -59.64 14.23
N SER A 315 -65.92 -58.59 13.67
CA SER A 315 -66.39 -57.21 13.80
C SER A 315 -66.20 -56.48 12.49
N THR A 316 -67.19 -55.67 12.13
CA THR A 316 -67.20 -54.90 10.89
C THR A 316 -67.70 -53.48 11.14
N THR A 317 -67.38 -52.57 10.22
CA THR A 317 -67.87 -51.20 10.21
C THR A 317 -69.24 -51.06 9.54
N ASP A 318 -69.72 -52.09 8.82
CA ASP A 318 -71.06 -52.11 8.21
C ASP A 318 -72.06 -52.85 9.11
N GLU A 319 -72.96 -52.10 9.76
CA GLU A 319 -74.01 -52.65 10.62
C GLU A 319 -75.01 -53.57 9.89
N ASN A 320 -75.07 -53.51 8.55
CA ASN A 320 -75.96 -54.35 7.74
C ASN A 320 -75.32 -55.68 7.32
N LEU A 321 -73.99 -55.82 7.45
CA LEU A 321 -73.26 -57.01 7.01
C LEU A 321 -73.49 -58.18 8.00
N LYS A 322 -74.46 -59.05 7.68
CA LYS A 322 -74.76 -60.24 8.47
C LYS A 322 -73.67 -61.29 8.34
N ILE A 323 -72.84 -61.41 9.38
CA ILE A 323 -71.76 -62.39 9.44
C ILE A 323 -72.33 -63.72 9.99
N PRO A 324 -72.26 -64.84 9.25
CA PRO A 324 -72.81 -66.11 9.70
C PRO A 324 -72.00 -66.71 10.87
N LEU A 325 -72.65 -66.87 12.03
CA LEU A 325 -72.03 -67.27 13.31
C LEU A 325 -71.30 -68.64 13.31
N ASN A 326 -71.48 -69.47 12.28
CA ASN A 326 -70.91 -70.82 12.17
C ASN A 326 -70.08 -71.01 10.88
N LEU A 327 -69.50 -69.93 10.34
CA LEU A 327 -68.67 -70.01 9.13
C LEU A 327 -67.45 -70.91 9.37
N ARG A 328 -67.33 -72.00 8.60
CA ARG A 328 -66.23 -72.97 8.69
C ARG A 328 -65.57 -73.10 7.32
N ILE A 329 -64.27 -72.83 7.25
CA ILE A 329 -63.51 -72.67 6.00
C ILE A 329 -62.35 -73.67 6.01
N PRO A 330 -62.11 -74.45 4.94
CA PRO A 330 -60.95 -75.33 4.88
C PRO A 330 -59.65 -74.52 4.87
N VAL A 331 -58.66 -74.96 5.66
CA VAL A 331 -57.37 -74.29 5.79
C VAL A 331 -56.62 -74.38 4.46
N GLY A 332 -56.21 -73.23 3.93
CA GLY A 332 -55.59 -73.10 2.60
C GLY A 332 -56.54 -72.72 1.45
N SER A 333 -57.84 -72.48 1.72
CA SER A 333 -58.76 -71.92 0.71
C SER A 333 -58.33 -70.52 0.24
N PRO A 334 -58.38 -70.23 -1.09
CA PRO A 334 -58.03 -68.90 -1.63
C PRO A 334 -59.15 -67.84 -1.50
N VAL A 335 -60.35 -68.19 -1.01
CA VAL A 335 -61.49 -67.27 -0.89
C VAL A 335 -62.09 -67.35 0.52
N LEU A 336 -62.33 -66.18 1.14
CA LEU A 336 -62.78 -66.04 2.53
C LEU A 336 -64.25 -65.60 2.70
N LEU A 337 -64.89 -65.03 1.67
CA LEU A 337 -66.28 -64.55 1.74
C LEU A 337 -67.02 -64.78 0.42
N TYR A 338 -68.19 -65.42 0.49
CA TYR A 338 -69.21 -65.39 -0.56
C TYR A 338 -70.25 -64.33 -0.21
N THR A 339 -70.43 -63.33 -1.06
CA THR A 339 -71.58 -62.42 -1.01
C THR A 339 -72.72 -62.99 -1.84
N SER A 340 -73.90 -63.16 -1.23
CA SER A 340 -75.16 -63.52 -1.89
C SER A 340 -76.09 -62.32 -2.00
#